data_AF-A0A445K2I3-F1
#
_entry.id   AF-A0A445K2I3-F1
#
_cell.length_a   1.000
_cell.length_b   1.000
_cell.length_c   1.000
_cell.angle_alpha   90.00
_cell.angle_beta   90.00
_cell.angle_gamma   90.00
#
_symmetry.space_group_name_H-M   'P 1'
#
loop_
_entity.id
_entity.type
_entity.pdbx_description
1 polymer ?
#
loop_
_entity_poly.entity_id
_entity_poly.type
_entity_poly.pdbx_seq_one_letter_code
_entity_poly.pdbx_strand_id
1 'polypeptide(L)'
;MAPLILHGGKTNKNSYKTLIAAEYAGVQVDFAPNFEMGVSNKTPEFLKINPIGKVPVLETPDGPVFESNAIARYVTQLKGDNTLYGSSLIEHAHIEQWIDFSSLEIDANIIKWYAPRVGRGPYLPPAEEAAISALKRALAALNTHLASNTYLVGHSVTLADIIMTCNLYLGFANILVKCFTSEFPHVERYFWTLVNQPNFRKIIGQVKQAETIPPVQSAKKPSQPKESKPKVKNEPKKEANKEPEKPKEEAEEEAPKPKAKNPLDLLPPSPMILDEWKRLYSNTKTNFREVAIKGIVFVAPRARCFTCFLN
;
A
#
# COMPACT_ATOMS: atom_id res chain seq x y z
N MET A 1 -18.69 -6.82 -31.57
CA MET A 1 -18.19 -5.83 -30.60
C MET A 1 -16.68 -5.87 -30.66
N ALA A 2 -16.01 -4.72 -30.69
CA ALA A 2 -14.55 -4.68 -30.62
C ALA A 2 -14.07 -5.25 -29.26
N PRO A 3 -12.87 -5.88 -29.21
CA PRO A 3 -12.40 -6.57 -28.03
C PRO A 3 -12.12 -5.58 -26.89
N LEU A 4 -12.50 -5.96 -25.67
CA LEU A 4 -12.16 -5.24 -24.45
C LEU A 4 -10.86 -5.84 -23.89
N ILE A 5 -9.81 -5.03 -23.76
CA ILE A 5 -8.48 -5.49 -23.38
C ILE A 5 -8.12 -4.96 -22.00
N LEU A 6 -7.91 -5.85 -21.05
CA LEU A 6 -7.54 -5.53 -19.66
C LEU A 6 -6.03 -5.65 -19.46
N HIS A 7 -5.39 -4.53 -19.15
CA HIS A 7 -3.99 -4.49 -18.75
C HIS A 7 -3.91 -4.65 -17.24
N GLY A 8 -3.33 -5.77 -16.78
CA GLY A 8 -3.16 -6.04 -15.35
C GLY A 8 -2.66 -7.45 -15.09
N GLY A 9 -2.34 -7.71 -13.82
CA GLY A 9 -1.93 -9.04 -13.39
C GLY A 9 -3.12 -10.02 -13.32
N LYS A 10 -2.94 -11.24 -13.82
CA LYS A 10 -3.96 -12.31 -13.78
C LYS A 10 -4.38 -12.72 -12.37
N THR A 11 -3.52 -12.46 -11.37
CA THR A 11 -3.77 -12.77 -9.95
C THR A 11 -4.08 -11.52 -9.11
N ASN A 12 -4.36 -10.39 -9.75
CA ASN A 12 -4.62 -9.13 -9.07
C ASN A 12 -6.09 -9.04 -8.65
N LYS A 13 -6.36 -8.85 -7.35
CA LYS A 13 -7.71 -8.64 -6.83
C LYS A 13 -8.51 -7.53 -7.53
N ASN A 14 -7.82 -6.50 -8.02
CA ASN A 14 -8.46 -5.39 -8.72
C ASN A 14 -8.90 -5.78 -10.14
N SER A 15 -8.17 -6.70 -10.80
CA SER A 15 -8.56 -7.26 -12.09
C SER A 15 -9.73 -8.24 -11.95
N TYR A 16 -9.81 -8.98 -10.84
CA TYR A 16 -10.94 -9.88 -10.56
C TYR A 16 -12.29 -9.16 -10.54
N LYS A 17 -12.34 -7.92 -10.05
CA LYS A 17 -13.58 -7.10 -10.06
C LYS A 17 -14.17 -7.01 -11.47
N THR A 18 -13.35 -6.65 -12.45
CA THR A 18 -13.73 -6.52 -13.85
C THR A 18 -14.16 -7.85 -14.44
N LEU A 19 -13.38 -8.91 -14.24
CA LEU A 19 -13.63 -10.21 -14.85
C LEU A 19 -14.88 -10.90 -14.31
N ILE A 20 -15.13 -10.79 -13.00
CA ILE A 20 -16.33 -11.35 -12.38
C ILE A 20 -17.55 -10.54 -12.84
N ALA A 21 -17.46 -9.20 -12.85
CA ALA A 21 -18.52 -8.36 -13.40
C ALA A 21 -18.81 -8.70 -14.87
N ALA A 22 -17.78 -8.94 -15.68
CA ALA A 22 -17.90 -9.36 -17.07
C ALA A 22 -18.62 -10.70 -17.21
N GLU A 23 -18.29 -11.69 -16.36
CA GLU A 23 -18.94 -13.00 -16.35
C GLU A 23 -20.44 -12.89 -16.06
N TYR A 24 -20.83 -12.10 -15.05
CA TYR A 24 -22.25 -11.86 -14.73
C TYR A 24 -22.98 -11.06 -15.81
N ALA A 25 -22.30 -10.11 -16.46
CA ALA A 25 -22.88 -9.32 -17.54
C ALA A 25 -22.83 -10.04 -18.90
N GLY A 26 -22.23 -11.23 -19.01
CA GLY A 26 -22.03 -11.92 -20.28
C GLY A 26 -21.16 -11.12 -21.26
N VAL A 27 -20.21 -10.35 -20.76
CA VAL A 27 -19.26 -9.54 -21.55
C VAL A 27 -17.92 -10.27 -21.61
N GLN A 28 -17.32 -10.33 -22.78
CA GLN A 28 -15.96 -10.88 -22.93
C GLN A 28 -14.93 -9.79 -22.69
N VAL A 29 -13.97 -10.06 -21.80
CA VAL A 29 -12.82 -9.20 -21.51
C VAL A 29 -11.56 -10.07 -21.59
N ASP A 30 -10.66 -9.73 -22.51
CA ASP A 30 -9.41 -10.44 -22.71
C ASP A 30 -8.27 -9.71 -21.98
N PHE A 31 -7.25 -10.44 -21.55
CA PHE A 31 -6.04 -9.80 -21.00
C PHE A 31 -5.13 -9.31 -22.11
N ALA A 32 -4.47 -8.17 -21.87
CA ALA A 32 -3.40 -7.70 -22.75
C ALA A 32 -2.31 -8.78 -22.91
N PRO A 33 -1.91 -9.12 -24.14
CA PRO A 33 -0.86 -10.10 -24.37
C PRO A 33 0.47 -9.58 -23.82
N ASN A 34 1.26 -10.46 -23.21
CA ASN A 34 2.63 -10.17 -22.74
C ASN A 34 2.74 -8.99 -21.75
N PHE A 35 1.69 -8.71 -20.97
CA PHE A 35 1.75 -7.69 -19.93
C PHE A 35 2.65 -8.11 -18.76
N GLU A 36 3.70 -7.34 -18.49
CA GLU A 36 4.62 -7.55 -17.37
C GLU A 36 4.49 -6.43 -16.31
N MET A 37 4.13 -6.83 -15.10
CA MET A 37 3.94 -5.89 -13.99
C MET A 37 5.28 -5.29 -13.53
N GLY A 38 5.37 -3.96 -13.55
CA GLY A 38 6.59 -3.21 -13.22
C GLY A 38 7.39 -2.77 -14.44
N VAL A 39 7.12 -3.36 -15.62
CA VAL A 39 7.78 -3.04 -16.89
C VAL A 39 6.79 -2.37 -17.84
N SER A 40 5.76 -3.09 -18.28
CA SER A 40 4.79 -2.61 -19.27
C SER A 40 4.04 -1.37 -18.77
N ASN A 41 3.67 -1.31 -17.49
CA ASN A 41 2.95 -0.17 -16.91
C ASN A 41 3.82 1.06 -16.61
N LYS A 42 5.12 1.01 -16.96
CA LYS A 42 6.07 2.11 -16.80
C LYS A 42 6.54 2.68 -18.13
N THR A 43 6.16 2.09 -19.26
CA THR A 43 6.54 2.60 -20.57
C THR A 43 5.82 3.92 -20.87
N PRO A 44 6.41 4.82 -21.67
CA PRO A 44 5.75 6.07 -22.07
C PRO A 44 4.39 5.85 -22.73
N GLU A 45 4.22 4.75 -23.46
CA GLU A 45 2.97 4.38 -24.14
C GLU A 45 1.88 4.08 -23.11
N PHE A 46 2.20 3.31 -22.06
CA PHE A 46 1.24 3.02 -21.01
C PHE A 46 0.91 4.27 -20.16
N LEU A 47 1.89 5.14 -19.93
CA LEU A 47 1.66 6.37 -19.19
C LEU A 47 0.77 7.37 -19.94
N LYS A 48 0.65 7.26 -21.27
CA LYS A 48 -0.34 8.03 -22.06
C LYS A 48 -1.78 7.58 -21.79
N ILE A 49 -2.02 6.29 -21.51
CA ILE A 49 -3.36 5.77 -21.20
C ILE A 49 -3.71 5.85 -19.71
N ASN A 50 -2.71 5.74 -18.82
CA ASN A 50 -2.87 5.97 -17.39
C ASN A 50 -1.65 6.73 -16.84
N PRO A 51 -1.77 8.05 -16.57
CA PRO A 51 -0.68 8.89 -16.08
C PRO A 51 -0.06 8.42 -14.76
N ILE A 52 -0.79 7.67 -13.94
CA ILE A 52 -0.31 7.14 -12.64
C ILE A 52 0.50 5.85 -12.84
N GLY A 53 0.38 5.19 -13.99
CA GLY A 53 1.06 3.92 -14.29
C GLY A 53 0.64 2.78 -13.36
N LYS A 54 -0.62 2.81 -12.90
CA LYS A 54 -1.25 1.75 -12.09
C LYS A 54 -2.06 0.80 -12.98
N VAL A 55 -2.36 -0.38 -12.45
CA VAL A 55 -3.24 -1.36 -13.08
C VAL A 55 -4.37 -1.75 -12.12
N PRO A 56 -5.55 -2.15 -12.62
CA PRO A 56 -5.89 -2.36 -14.03
C PRO A 56 -6.14 -1.09 -14.85
N VAL A 57 -6.03 -1.23 -16.18
CA VAL A 57 -6.52 -0.30 -17.20
C VAL A 57 -7.28 -1.12 -18.25
N LEU A 58 -8.46 -0.68 -18.66
CA LEU A 58 -9.26 -1.31 -19.70
C LEU A 58 -9.18 -0.46 -20.98
N GLU A 59 -8.71 -1.04 -22.07
CA GLU A 59 -8.87 -0.45 -23.40
C GLU A 59 -10.25 -0.79 -23.94
N THR A 60 -10.96 0.25 -24.35
CA THR A 60 -12.29 0.17 -24.95
C THR A 60 -12.26 0.82 -26.34
N PRO A 61 -13.28 0.60 -27.19
CA PRO A 61 -13.34 1.22 -28.51
C PRO A 61 -13.35 2.75 -28.46
N ASP A 62 -13.88 3.33 -27.36
CA ASP A 62 -14.04 4.77 -27.18
C ASP A 62 -12.89 5.40 -26.38
N GLY A 63 -11.95 4.59 -25.90
CA GLY A 63 -10.78 5.03 -25.16
C GLY A 63 -10.47 4.21 -23.89
N PRO A 64 -9.34 4.49 -23.22
CA PRO A 64 -8.95 3.77 -22.02
C PRO A 64 -9.71 4.23 -20.78
N VAL A 65 -10.03 3.28 -19.89
CA VAL A 65 -10.61 3.52 -18.57
C VAL A 65 -9.65 2.97 -17.51
N PHE A 66 -9.26 3.80 -16.55
CA PHE A 66 -8.47 3.39 -15.37
C PHE A 66 -9.30 3.56 -14.09
N GLU A 67 -8.79 3.01 -12.98
CA GLU A 67 -9.49 2.72 -11.72
C GLU A 67 -10.39 1.48 -11.76
N SER A 68 -10.05 0.49 -10.93
CA SER A 68 -10.69 -0.84 -10.98
C SER A 68 -12.19 -0.81 -10.74
N ASN A 69 -12.69 0.06 -9.87
CA ASN A 69 -14.12 0.20 -9.64
C ASN A 69 -14.79 0.83 -10.87
N ALA A 70 -14.21 1.88 -11.47
CA ALA A 70 -14.74 2.51 -12.68
C ALA A 70 -14.77 1.55 -13.88
N ILE A 71 -13.73 0.73 -14.05
CA ILE A 71 -13.69 -0.31 -15.07
C ILE A 71 -14.80 -1.34 -14.85
N ALA A 72 -15.00 -1.81 -13.61
CA ALA A 72 -16.06 -2.77 -13.30
C ALA A 72 -17.46 -2.16 -13.56
N ARG A 73 -17.67 -0.89 -13.17
CA ARG A 73 -18.88 -0.13 -13.49
C ARG A 73 -19.15 -0.07 -14.99
N TYR A 74 -18.13 0.27 -15.79
CA TYR A 74 -18.22 0.33 -17.24
C TYR A 74 -18.65 -1.01 -17.83
N VAL A 75 -17.94 -2.09 -17.47
CA VAL A 75 -18.23 -3.44 -18.00
C VAL A 75 -19.63 -3.90 -17.65
N THR A 76 -20.10 -3.64 -16.42
CA THR A 76 -21.46 -3.98 -16.01
C THR A 76 -22.52 -3.23 -16.82
N GLN A 77 -22.30 -1.97 -17.20
CA GLN A 77 -23.29 -1.17 -17.92
C GLN A 77 -23.28 -1.39 -19.44
N LEU A 78 -22.30 -2.12 -19.99
CA LEU A 78 -22.23 -2.39 -21.44
C LEU A 78 -23.43 -3.17 -21.98
N LYS A 79 -24.05 -4.00 -21.14
CA LYS A 79 -25.27 -4.73 -21.47
C LYS A 79 -26.31 -4.45 -20.39
N GLY A 80 -27.47 -3.93 -20.78
CA GLY A 80 -28.53 -3.51 -19.85
C GLY A 80 -29.39 -4.65 -19.29
N ASP A 81 -29.04 -5.91 -19.56
CA ASP A 81 -29.83 -7.10 -19.23
C ASP A 81 -29.40 -7.77 -17.91
N ASN A 82 -28.42 -7.23 -17.20
CA ASN A 82 -27.95 -7.76 -15.92
C ASN A 82 -28.49 -6.97 -14.72
N THR A 83 -28.55 -7.63 -13.57
CA THR A 83 -29.13 -7.07 -12.33
C THR A 83 -28.09 -6.44 -11.39
N LEU A 84 -26.82 -6.30 -11.82
CA LEU A 84 -25.72 -5.95 -10.92
C LEU A 84 -25.79 -4.50 -10.41
N TYR A 85 -26.56 -3.63 -11.06
CA TYR A 85 -26.74 -2.22 -10.70
C TYR A 85 -28.03 -1.89 -9.94
N GLY A 86 -28.79 -2.92 -9.55
CA GLY A 86 -30.12 -2.74 -8.99
C GLY A 86 -31.13 -2.23 -10.02
N SER A 87 -32.35 -2.01 -9.56
CA SER A 87 -33.52 -1.66 -10.38
C SER A 87 -34.14 -0.31 -10.01
N SER A 88 -33.69 0.29 -8.92
CA SER A 88 -34.22 1.57 -8.41
C SER A 88 -33.08 2.50 -8.00
N LEU A 89 -33.39 3.81 -7.91
CA LEU A 89 -32.43 4.82 -7.48
C LEU A 89 -31.84 4.53 -6.09
N ILE A 90 -32.66 4.01 -5.17
CA ILE A 90 -32.21 3.70 -3.81
C ILE A 90 -31.29 2.48 -3.79
N GLU A 91 -31.56 1.45 -4.59
CA GLU A 91 -30.65 0.31 -4.74
C GLU A 91 -29.32 0.74 -5.35
N HIS A 92 -29.35 1.60 -6.37
CA HIS A 92 -28.15 2.18 -6.96
C HIS A 92 -27.33 2.94 -5.91
N ALA A 93 -27.97 3.80 -5.12
CA ALA A 93 -27.30 4.53 -4.04
C ALA A 93 -26.67 3.59 -3.00
N HIS A 94 -27.37 2.53 -2.59
CA HIS A 94 -26.81 1.53 -1.69
C HIS A 94 -25.63 0.75 -2.30
N ILE A 95 -25.69 0.43 -3.59
CA ILE A 95 -24.58 -0.23 -4.29
C ILE A 95 -23.35 0.66 -4.26
N GLU A 96 -23.48 1.93 -4.63
CA GLU A 96 -22.40 2.90 -4.60
C GLU A 96 -21.86 3.11 -3.17
N GLN A 97 -22.75 3.22 -2.18
CA GLN A 97 -22.37 3.29 -0.76
C GLN A 97 -21.45 2.13 -0.35
N TRP A 98 -21.80 0.90 -0.72
CA TRP A 98 -21.00 -0.27 -0.36
C TRP A 98 -19.70 -0.39 -1.17
N ILE A 99 -19.67 0.09 -2.41
CA ILE A 99 -18.43 0.18 -3.21
C ILE A 99 -17.44 1.15 -2.57
N ASP A 100 -17.92 2.31 -2.14
CA ASP A 100 -17.10 3.32 -1.48
C ASP A 100 -16.66 2.86 -0.09
N PHE A 101 -17.57 2.32 0.72
CA PHE A 101 -17.24 1.71 2.02
C PHE A 101 -16.17 0.61 1.86
N SER A 102 -16.32 -0.26 0.85
CA SER A 102 -15.34 -1.31 0.58
C SER A 102 -13.95 -0.75 0.25
N SER A 103 -13.89 0.37 -0.47
CA SER A 103 -12.62 0.95 -0.91
C SER A 103 -11.94 1.74 0.21
N LEU A 104 -12.72 2.51 0.98
CA LEU A 104 -12.22 3.45 1.99
C LEU A 104 -11.99 2.80 3.36
N GLU A 105 -12.87 1.89 3.77
CA GLU A 105 -12.87 1.32 5.12
C GLU A 105 -12.30 -0.11 5.18
N ILE A 106 -12.44 -0.89 4.10
CA ILE A 106 -11.94 -2.27 4.05
C ILE A 106 -10.59 -2.34 3.33
N ASP A 107 -10.56 -2.02 2.04
CA ASP A 107 -9.36 -2.20 1.20
C ASP A 107 -8.19 -1.35 1.68
N ALA A 108 -8.43 -0.07 1.97
CA ALA A 108 -7.38 0.83 2.44
C ALA A 108 -6.72 0.32 3.73
N ASN A 109 -7.49 -0.23 4.67
CA ASN A 109 -6.96 -0.74 5.93
C ASN A 109 -6.30 -2.11 5.78
N ILE A 110 -6.83 -2.99 4.92
CA ILE A 110 -6.15 -4.24 4.52
C ILE A 110 -4.79 -3.94 3.89
N ILE A 111 -4.69 -2.99 2.96
CA ILE A 111 -3.44 -2.63 2.29
C ILE A 111 -2.45 -2.02 3.29
N LYS A 112 -2.90 -1.12 4.18
CA LYS A 112 -2.03 -0.52 5.22
C LYS A 112 -1.43 -1.57 6.17
N TRP A 113 -2.17 -2.64 6.45
CA TRP A 113 -1.66 -3.77 7.23
C TRP A 113 -0.74 -4.67 6.39
N TYR A 114 -1.20 -5.11 5.23
CA TYR A 114 -0.51 -6.12 4.42
C TYR A 114 0.77 -5.61 3.75
N ALA A 115 0.75 -4.41 3.14
CA ALA A 115 1.83 -3.96 2.27
C ALA A 115 3.18 -3.85 2.99
N PRO A 116 3.30 -3.27 4.20
CA PRO A 116 4.56 -3.24 4.93
C PRO A 116 5.09 -4.63 5.30
N ARG A 117 4.21 -5.58 5.63
CA ARG A 117 4.59 -6.97 5.97
C ARG A 117 5.28 -7.69 4.83
N VAL A 118 4.93 -7.36 3.58
CA VAL A 118 5.54 -7.94 2.37
C VAL A 118 6.60 -7.03 1.71
N GLY A 119 7.13 -6.05 2.46
CA GLY A 119 8.20 -5.18 1.97
C GLY A 119 7.75 -4.12 0.95
N ARG A 120 6.43 -3.86 0.82
CA ARG A 120 5.84 -2.85 -0.07
C ARG A 120 5.49 -1.55 0.67
N GLY A 121 6.30 -1.19 1.65
CA GLY A 121 6.15 0.02 2.45
C GLY A 121 6.94 -0.07 3.76
N PRO A 122 7.16 1.05 4.45
CA PRO A 122 7.80 1.05 5.76
C PRO A 122 6.91 0.36 6.80
N TYR A 123 7.49 -0.54 7.59
CA TYR A 123 6.80 -1.13 8.73
C TYR A 123 6.90 -0.20 9.95
N LEU A 124 5.75 0.25 10.44
CA LEU A 124 5.61 1.06 11.64
C LEU A 124 4.55 0.41 12.54
N PRO A 125 4.92 -0.17 13.70
CA PRO A 125 3.97 -0.89 14.55
C PRO A 125 2.71 -0.06 14.91
N PRO A 126 2.80 1.22 15.30
CA PRO A 126 1.60 2.01 15.60
C PRO A 126 0.66 2.20 14.40
N ALA A 127 1.21 2.27 13.17
CA ALA A 127 0.40 2.42 11.96
C ALA A 127 -0.33 1.11 11.61
N GLU A 128 0.31 -0.03 11.85
CA GLU A 128 -0.31 -1.34 11.70
C GLU A 128 -1.43 -1.54 12.72
N GLU A 129 -1.18 -1.26 14.00
CA GLU A 129 -2.20 -1.35 15.06
C GLU A 129 -3.41 -0.47 14.76
N ALA A 130 -3.18 0.76 14.28
CA ALA A 130 -4.25 1.65 13.85
C ALA A 130 -5.04 1.09 12.65
N ALA A 131 -4.36 0.52 11.65
CA ALA A 131 -5.01 -0.10 10.50
C ALA A 131 -5.85 -1.32 10.90
N ILE A 132 -5.33 -2.16 11.80
CA ILE A 132 -6.05 -3.31 12.36
C ILE A 132 -7.30 -2.85 13.11
N SER A 133 -7.18 -1.86 13.98
CA SER A 133 -8.31 -1.32 14.75
C SER A 133 -9.39 -0.73 13.84
N ALA A 134 -8.98 0.07 12.84
CA ALA A 134 -9.89 0.64 11.86
C ALA A 134 -10.60 -0.45 11.02
N LEU A 135 -9.85 -1.47 10.58
CA LEU A 135 -10.42 -2.62 9.87
C LEU A 135 -11.41 -3.39 10.72
N LYS A 136 -11.10 -3.66 12.00
CA LYS A 136 -12.03 -4.34 12.92
C LYS A 136 -13.33 -3.56 13.09
N ARG A 137 -13.27 -2.24 13.22
CA ARG A 137 -14.47 -1.37 13.27
C ARG A 137 -15.30 -1.48 12.00
N ALA A 138 -14.67 -1.45 10.82
CA ALA A 138 -15.35 -1.60 9.54
C ALA A 138 -15.98 -2.99 9.37
N LEU A 139 -15.24 -4.05 9.73
CA LEU A 139 -15.74 -5.42 9.71
C LEU A 139 -16.88 -5.64 10.70
N ALA A 140 -16.87 -4.99 11.87
CA ALA A 140 -17.99 -5.04 12.81
C ALA A 140 -19.27 -4.45 12.20
N ALA A 141 -19.17 -3.27 11.57
CA ALA A 141 -20.31 -2.64 10.88
C ALA A 141 -20.85 -3.53 9.74
N LEU A 142 -19.95 -4.09 8.93
CA LEU A 142 -20.30 -5.02 7.86
C LEU A 142 -20.92 -6.31 8.42
N ASN A 143 -20.41 -6.84 9.52
CA ASN A 143 -20.93 -8.03 10.19
C ASN A 143 -22.36 -7.82 10.71
N THR A 144 -22.63 -6.64 11.29
CA THR A 144 -23.99 -6.25 11.71
C THR A 144 -24.94 -6.19 10.52
N HIS A 145 -24.54 -5.54 9.41
CA HIS A 145 -25.36 -5.48 8.20
C HIS A 145 -25.66 -6.89 7.65
N LEU A 146 -24.66 -7.75 7.59
CA LEU A 146 -24.80 -9.10 7.07
C LEU A 146 -25.55 -10.05 8.00
N ALA A 147 -25.81 -9.69 9.27
CA ALA A 147 -26.52 -10.56 10.19
C ALA A 147 -27.91 -10.97 9.67
N SER A 148 -28.61 -10.05 9.00
CA SER A 148 -29.94 -10.26 8.40
C SER A 148 -29.95 -10.27 6.87
N ASN A 149 -28.80 -10.10 6.22
CA ASN A 149 -28.71 -9.99 4.76
C ASN A 149 -27.78 -11.05 4.16
N THR A 150 -28.21 -11.69 3.08
CA THR A 150 -27.39 -12.64 2.32
C THR A 150 -26.36 -11.93 1.44
N TYR A 151 -26.77 -10.83 0.82
CA TYR A 151 -25.95 -9.96 -0.05
C TYR A 151 -25.98 -8.53 0.49
N LEU A 152 -25.15 -7.64 -0.06
CA LEU A 152 -25.06 -6.26 0.43
C LEU A 152 -26.31 -5.43 0.11
N VAL A 153 -26.91 -5.66 -1.06
CA VAL A 153 -28.08 -4.92 -1.54
C VAL A 153 -29.08 -5.89 -2.16
N GLY A 154 -30.34 -5.80 -1.74
CA GLY A 154 -31.43 -6.64 -2.26
C GLY A 154 -31.26 -8.13 -1.94
N HIS A 155 -31.61 -8.99 -2.91
CA HIS A 155 -31.69 -10.44 -2.73
C HIS A 155 -30.82 -11.23 -3.72
N SER A 156 -29.95 -10.57 -4.47
CA SER A 156 -29.05 -11.18 -5.44
C SER A 156 -27.67 -10.50 -5.43
N VAL A 157 -26.68 -11.12 -6.08
CA VAL A 157 -25.34 -10.54 -6.23
C VAL A 157 -25.44 -9.23 -7.01
N THR A 158 -24.83 -8.19 -6.47
CA THR A 158 -24.66 -6.89 -7.13
C THR A 158 -23.19 -6.55 -7.36
N LEU A 159 -22.92 -5.45 -8.05
CA LEU A 159 -21.56 -4.95 -8.22
C LEU A 159 -20.87 -4.64 -6.88
N ALA A 160 -21.64 -4.22 -5.87
CA ALA A 160 -21.14 -4.03 -4.52
C ALA A 160 -20.56 -5.33 -3.95
N ASP A 161 -21.22 -6.46 -4.15
CA ASP A 161 -20.76 -7.75 -3.64
C ASP A 161 -19.47 -8.23 -4.32
N ILE A 162 -19.38 -8.02 -5.63
CA ILE A 162 -18.20 -8.35 -6.43
C ILE A 162 -16.99 -7.56 -5.92
N ILE A 163 -17.14 -6.25 -5.77
CA ILE A 163 -16.05 -5.36 -5.33
C ILE A 163 -15.67 -5.67 -3.88
N MET A 164 -16.65 -5.82 -2.99
CA MET A 164 -16.42 -6.15 -1.57
C MET A 164 -15.66 -7.45 -1.41
N THR A 165 -16.11 -8.51 -2.09
CA THR A 165 -15.46 -9.82 -2.02
C THR A 165 -14.04 -9.78 -2.56
N CYS A 166 -13.78 -9.06 -3.65
CA CYS A 166 -12.43 -8.91 -4.20
C CYS A 166 -11.49 -8.14 -3.25
N ASN A 167 -11.99 -7.11 -2.57
CA ASN A 167 -11.21 -6.37 -1.57
C ASN A 167 -10.93 -7.23 -0.32
N LEU A 168 -11.94 -7.97 0.18
CA LEU A 168 -11.78 -8.92 1.27
C LEU A 168 -10.83 -10.08 0.92
N TYR A 169 -10.83 -10.55 -0.33
CA TYR A 169 -9.99 -11.65 -0.79
C TYR A 169 -8.50 -11.41 -0.51
N LEU A 170 -8.01 -10.18 -0.68
CA LEU A 170 -6.62 -9.84 -0.34
C LEU A 170 -6.33 -10.12 1.14
N GLY A 171 -7.27 -9.74 2.02
CA GLY A 171 -7.18 -10.03 3.45
C GLY A 171 -7.25 -11.52 3.74
N PHE A 172 -8.33 -12.19 3.33
CA PHE A 172 -8.56 -13.62 3.58
C PHE A 172 -7.42 -14.51 3.08
N ALA A 173 -6.87 -14.23 1.91
CA ALA A 173 -5.81 -15.05 1.33
C ALA A 173 -4.42 -14.79 1.95
N ASN A 174 -4.21 -13.68 2.67
CA ASN A 174 -2.86 -13.28 3.09
C ASN A 174 -2.67 -12.93 4.58
N ILE A 175 -3.66 -12.36 5.27
CA ILE A 175 -3.46 -11.81 6.63
C ILE A 175 -4.61 -12.09 7.61
N LEU A 176 -5.82 -12.34 7.13
CA LEU A 176 -6.98 -12.57 7.99
C LEU A 176 -7.04 -14.07 8.38
N VAL A 177 -6.26 -14.42 9.40
CA VAL A 177 -6.23 -15.78 9.97
C VAL A 177 -7.52 -16.12 10.70
N LYS A 178 -7.77 -17.41 10.92
CA LYS A 178 -9.06 -17.90 11.46
C LYS A 178 -9.46 -17.26 12.80
N CYS A 179 -8.51 -17.05 13.72
CA CYS A 179 -8.81 -16.40 15.00
C CYS A 179 -9.23 -14.93 14.86
N PHE A 180 -8.80 -14.25 13.80
CA PHE A 180 -9.22 -12.89 13.49
C PHE A 180 -10.63 -12.91 12.87
N THR A 181 -10.88 -13.79 11.90
CA THR A 181 -12.17 -13.82 11.19
C THR A 181 -13.30 -14.37 12.05
N SER A 182 -13.00 -15.18 13.08
CA SER A 182 -14.01 -15.68 14.02
C SER A 182 -14.71 -14.59 14.83
N GLU A 183 -14.14 -13.38 14.92
CA GLU A 183 -14.80 -12.21 15.51
C GLU A 183 -15.96 -11.70 14.63
N PHE A 184 -16.00 -12.06 13.34
CA PHE A 184 -16.94 -11.56 12.33
C PHE A 184 -17.61 -12.70 11.54
N PRO A 185 -18.41 -13.56 12.20
CA PRO A 185 -18.95 -14.79 11.59
C PRO A 185 -19.85 -14.53 10.37
N HIS A 186 -20.59 -13.42 10.33
CA HIS A 186 -21.46 -13.11 9.20
C HIS A 186 -20.67 -12.64 7.98
N VAL A 187 -19.55 -11.94 8.19
CA VAL A 187 -18.60 -11.58 7.13
C VAL A 187 -17.92 -12.83 6.59
N GLU A 188 -17.50 -13.75 7.48
CA GLU A 188 -16.91 -15.01 7.07
C GLU A 188 -17.89 -15.85 6.23
N ARG A 189 -19.13 -16.02 6.70
CA ARG A 189 -20.19 -16.68 5.92
C ARG A 189 -20.39 -16.03 4.57
N TYR A 190 -20.50 -14.70 4.54
CA TYR A 190 -20.68 -13.94 3.30
C TYR A 190 -19.53 -14.17 2.32
N PHE A 191 -18.28 -14.01 2.77
CA PHE A 191 -17.11 -14.19 1.91
C PHE A 191 -17.09 -15.58 1.29
N TRP A 192 -17.29 -16.63 2.10
CA TRP A 192 -17.31 -18.01 1.61
C TRP A 192 -18.49 -18.31 0.71
N THR A 193 -19.67 -17.71 0.94
CA THR A 193 -20.79 -17.82 0.00
C THR A 193 -20.41 -17.25 -1.36
N LEU A 194 -19.82 -16.05 -1.41
CA LEU A 194 -19.53 -15.35 -2.68
C LEU A 194 -18.40 -16.02 -3.46
N VAL A 195 -17.26 -16.33 -2.85
CA VAL A 195 -16.12 -16.93 -3.57
C VAL A 195 -16.40 -18.34 -4.11
N ASN A 196 -17.40 -19.04 -3.56
CA ASN A 196 -17.83 -20.35 -4.03
C ASN A 196 -18.93 -20.31 -5.10
N GLN A 197 -19.48 -19.13 -5.41
CA GLN A 197 -20.38 -18.99 -6.56
C GLN A 197 -19.63 -19.33 -7.86
N PRO A 198 -20.28 -19.97 -8.86
CA PRO A 198 -19.63 -20.40 -10.09
C PRO A 198 -18.84 -19.29 -10.80
N ASN A 199 -19.44 -18.09 -10.89
CA ASN A 199 -18.85 -16.94 -11.58
C ASN A 199 -17.59 -16.42 -10.86
N PHE A 200 -17.58 -16.45 -9.53
CA PHE A 200 -16.41 -16.07 -8.73
C PHE A 200 -15.32 -17.15 -8.83
N ARG A 201 -15.70 -18.42 -8.64
CA ARG A 201 -14.78 -19.56 -8.65
C ARG A 201 -14.09 -19.74 -10.00
N LYS A 202 -14.77 -19.45 -11.11
CA LYS A 202 -14.19 -19.46 -12.46
C LYS A 202 -13.00 -18.50 -12.60
N ILE A 203 -13.06 -17.35 -11.94
CA ILE A 203 -12.06 -16.27 -12.07
C ILE A 203 -11.00 -16.34 -10.96
N ILE A 204 -11.43 -16.47 -9.71
CA ILE A 204 -10.53 -16.47 -8.54
C ILE A 204 -9.87 -17.84 -8.34
N GLY A 205 -10.55 -18.92 -8.76
CA GLY A 205 -10.16 -20.29 -8.46
C GLY A 205 -10.53 -20.70 -7.04
N GLN A 206 -9.86 -21.73 -6.53
CA GLN A 206 -10.06 -22.19 -5.16
C GLN A 206 -9.35 -21.26 -4.18
N VAL A 207 -10.13 -20.60 -3.32
CA VAL A 207 -9.59 -19.72 -2.27
C VAL A 207 -9.17 -20.54 -1.06
N LYS A 208 -7.98 -20.26 -0.53
CA LYS A 208 -7.49 -20.74 0.77
C LYS A 208 -7.32 -19.54 1.69
N GLN A 209 -7.75 -19.70 2.94
CA GLN A 209 -7.55 -18.67 3.96
C GLN A 209 -6.10 -18.68 4.45
N ALA A 210 -5.60 -17.53 4.88
CA ALA A 210 -4.31 -17.39 5.51
C ALA A 210 -4.24 -18.21 6.80
N GLU A 211 -3.24 -19.08 6.91
CA GLU A 211 -2.95 -19.83 8.14
C GLU A 211 -2.11 -19.00 9.12
N THR A 212 -1.23 -18.16 8.58
CA THR A 212 -0.33 -17.29 9.36
C THR A 212 -0.29 -15.90 8.76
N ILE A 213 0.01 -14.91 9.60
CA ILE A 213 0.29 -13.54 9.15
C ILE A 213 1.76 -13.50 8.71
N PRO A 214 2.09 -12.94 7.53
CA PRO A 214 3.46 -12.84 7.07
C PRO A 214 4.36 -12.16 8.11
N PRO A 215 5.58 -12.68 8.35
CA PRO A 215 6.51 -12.03 9.25
C PRO A 215 6.92 -10.68 8.66
N VAL A 216 7.21 -9.70 9.54
CA VAL A 216 7.76 -8.42 9.09
C VAL A 216 9.07 -8.70 8.37
N GLN A 217 9.15 -8.38 7.07
CA GLN A 217 10.42 -8.47 6.35
C GLN A 217 11.39 -7.46 6.97
N SER A 218 12.46 -7.95 7.61
CA SER A 218 13.54 -7.10 8.06
C SER A 218 14.11 -6.37 6.84
N ALA A 219 14.25 -5.05 6.96
CA ALA A 219 14.81 -4.23 5.89
C ALA A 219 16.15 -4.83 5.46
N LYS A 220 16.21 -5.42 4.25
CA LYS A 220 17.50 -5.68 3.61
C LYS A 220 18.19 -4.33 3.55
N LYS A 221 19.27 -4.19 4.32
CA LYS A 221 20.23 -3.08 4.22
C LYS A 221 20.47 -2.85 2.72
N PRO A 222 20.36 -1.62 2.20
CA PRO A 222 20.72 -1.36 0.81
C PRO A 222 22.14 -1.89 0.61
N SER A 223 22.27 -2.89 -0.25
CA SER A 223 23.55 -3.41 -0.69
C SER A 223 24.34 -2.22 -1.22
N GLN A 224 25.42 -1.87 -0.52
CA GLN A 224 26.40 -0.91 -1.01
C GLN A 224 26.74 -1.26 -2.47
N PRO A 225 26.73 -0.29 -3.39
CA PRO A 225 27.23 -0.53 -4.73
C PRO A 225 28.66 -1.05 -4.60
N LYS A 226 28.91 -2.27 -5.07
CA LYS A 226 30.28 -2.71 -5.35
C LYS A 226 30.84 -1.69 -6.34
N GLU A 227 31.81 -0.89 -5.89
CA GLU A 227 32.61 -0.03 -6.75
C GLU A 227 33.17 -0.86 -7.91
N SER A 228 32.59 -0.68 -9.09
CA SER A 228 33.18 -1.12 -10.33
C SER A 228 34.35 -0.20 -10.66
N LYS A 229 35.57 -0.63 -10.31
CA LYS A 229 36.82 -0.04 -10.80
C LYS A 229 36.75 0.16 -12.33
N PRO A 230 37.00 1.36 -12.86
CA PRO A 230 37.05 1.59 -14.29
C PRO A 230 38.31 0.94 -14.88
N LYS A 231 38.14 -0.04 -15.77
CA LYS A 231 39.19 -0.53 -16.67
C LYS A 231 39.42 0.53 -17.75
N VAL A 232 40.49 1.30 -17.60
CA VAL A 232 41.04 2.16 -18.67
C VAL A 232 41.71 1.25 -19.71
N LYS A 233 41.32 1.42 -20.97
CA LYS A 233 41.93 0.81 -22.15
C LYS A 233 43.34 1.36 -22.36
N ASN A 234 44.30 0.46 -22.56
CA ASN A 234 45.64 0.77 -23.06
C ASN A 234 45.61 0.85 -24.60
N GLU A 235 46.15 1.93 -25.16
CA GLU A 235 46.92 1.91 -26.41
C GLU A 235 48.16 2.84 -26.29
N PRO A 236 49.29 2.54 -26.96
CA PRO A 236 50.62 2.95 -26.51
C PRO A 236 51.45 3.82 -27.50
N LYS A 237 52.57 4.37 -26.96
CA LYS A 237 53.77 4.98 -27.60
C LYS A 237 53.64 6.47 -28.00
N LYS A 238 54.55 7.40 -27.65
CA LYS A 238 56.02 7.49 -27.88
C LYS A 238 56.67 8.55 -26.95
N GLU A 239 57.82 8.28 -26.30
CA GLU A 239 59.17 8.90 -26.50
C GLU A 239 59.25 10.43 -26.25
N ALA A 240 60.20 11.04 -25.54
CA ALA A 240 61.35 10.64 -24.74
C ALA A 240 61.95 11.89 -24.03
N ASN A 241 62.73 11.64 -22.98
CA ASN A 241 63.94 12.36 -22.49
C ASN A 241 63.89 13.51 -21.43
N LYS A 242 64.60 13.18 -20.32
CA LYS A 242 65.66 13.91 -19.59
C LYS A 242 65.31 14.89 -18.43
N GLU A 243 65.54 14.37 -17.23
CA GLU A 243 66.14 14.97 -16.02
C GLU A 243 67.53 15.61 -16.28
N PRO A 244 68.22 16.26 -15.30
CA PRO A 244 67.81 16.72 -13.94
C PRO A 244 68.34 18.13 -13.56
N GLU A 245 67.91 18.72 -12.42
CA GLU A 245 68.80 19.32 -11.40
C GLU A 245 68.02 19.97 -10.22
N LYS A 246 68.50 19.69 -9.00
CA LYS A 246 68.24 20.35 -7.70
C LYS A 246 69.58 20.99 -7.28
N PRO A 247 69.71 22.02 -6.40
CA PRO A 247 69.09 22.00 -5.06
C PRO A 247 68.80 23.37 -4.34
N LYS A 248 67.96 23.28 -3.27
CA LYS A 248 67.87 24.14 -2.04
C LYS A 248 67.50 25.62 -2.22
N GLU A 249 66.84 26.36 -1.33
CA GLU A 249 66.17 26.28 -0.01
C GLU A 249 65.20 27.49 -0.07
N GLU A 250 63.96 27.44 0.40
CA GLU A 250 63.55 27.98 1.70
C GLU A 250 62.07 27.67 1.95
N ALA A 251 61.76 27.54 3.23
CA ALA A 251 60.51 27.03 3.78
C ALA A 251 59.38 28.07 3.76
N GLU A 252 58.18 27.65 3.37
CA GLU A 252 56.94 28.19 3.91
C GLU A 252 55.89 27.07 3.94
N GLU A 253 55.50 26.71 5.17
CA GLU A 253 54.59 25.61 5.49
C GLU A 253 53.14 26.12 5.37
N GLU A 254 52.48 25.81 4.25
CA GLU A 254 51.10 26.20 4.00
C GLU A 254 50.12 25.29 4.78
N ALA A 255 49.34 25.90 5.68
CA ALA A 255 48.44 25.23 6.62
C ALA A 255 47.31 24.40 5.94
N PRO A 256 46.86 23.28 6.54
CA PRO A 256 45.80 22.46 5.99
C PRO A 256 44.40 23.11 6.17
N LYS A 257 43.61 23.10 5.09
CA LYS A 257 42.23 23.62 5.00
C LYS A 257 41.30 23.07 6.10
N PRO A 258 40.39 23.89 6.67
CA PRO A 258 39.50 23.46 7.76
C PRO A 258 38.40 22.49 7.29
N LYS A 259 38.13 21.47 8.12
CA LYS A 259 36.96 20.58 8.00
C LYS A 259 35.67 21.40 8.13
N ALA A 260 34.69 21.09 7.27
CA ALA A 260 33.36 21.69 7.32
C ALA A 260 32.70 21.45 8.70
N LYS A 261 32.25 22.55 9.34
CA LYS A 261 31.55 22.52 10.63
C LYS A 261 30.22 21.78 10.48
N ASN A 262 29.94 20.83 11.38
CA ASN A 262 28.71 20.08 11.37
C ASN A 262 27.56 21.03 11.78
N PRO A 263 26.45 21.12 11.02
CA PRO A 263 25.33 22.03 11.31
C PRO A 263 24.66 21.78 12.68
N LEU A 264 24.99 20.69 13.36
CA LEU A 264 24.50 20.38 14.72
C LEU A 264 25.31 21.04 15.84
N ASP A 265 26.52 21.57 15.57
CA ASP A 265 27.35 22.28 16.56
C ASP A 265 26.85 23.71 16.85
N LEU A 266 25.86 24.18 16.07
CA LEU A 266 25.23 25.50 16.23
C LEU A 266 24.03 25.48 17.19
N LEU A 267 23.63 24.30 17.68
CA LEU A 267 22.51 24.18 18.60
C LEU A 267 22.97 24.46 20.04
N PRO A 268 22.16 25.16 20.84
CA PRO A 268 22.47 25.35 22.25
C PRO A 268 22.56 23.99 22.97
N PRO A 269 23.47 23.85 23.95
CA PRO A 269 23.61 22.60 24.69
C PRO A 269 22.27 22.22 25.31
N SER A 270 21.90 20.94 25.15
CA SER A 270 20.64 20.43 25.67
C SER A 270 20.58 20.62 27.19
N PRO A 271 19.49 21.19 27.75
CA PRO A 271 19.30 21.28 29.20
C PRO A 271 19.03 19.91 29.85
N MET A 272 18.98 18.83 29.07
CA MET A 272 18.80 17.47 29.59
C MET A 272 20.11 16.92 30.18
N ILE A 273 20.17 16.80 31.51
CA ILE A 273 21.26 16.13 32.21
C ILE A 273 21.01 14.61 32.19
N LEU A 274 21.67 13.91 31.25
CA LEU A 274 21.45 12.49 30.99
C LEU A 274 21.74 11.59 32.20
N ASP A 275 22.73 11.94 33.01
CA ASP A 275 23.15 11.09 34.13
C ASP A 275 22.16 11.17 35.31
N GLU A 276 21.57 12.34 35.56
CA GLU A 276 20.48 12.49 36.54
C GLU A 276 19.21 11.79 36.08
N TRP A 277 18.87 11.89 34.78
CA TRP A 277 17.71 11.19 34.24
C TRP A 277 17.87 9.67 34.30
N LYS A 278 19.03 9.12 33.94
CA LYS A 278 19.32 7.69 34.07
C LYS A 278 19.18 7.22 35.50
N ARG A 279 19.72 7.97 36.46
CA ARG A 279 19.58 7.67 37.89
C ARG A 279 18.13 7.68 38.34
N LEU A 280 17.33 8.66 37.89
CA LEU A 280 15.92 8.76 38.24
C LEU A 280 15.09 7.63 37.61
N TYR A 281 15.35 7.30 36.34
CA TYR A 281 14.66 6.25 35.60
C TYR A 281 14.97 4.87 36.17
N SER A 282 16.24 4.53 36.40
CA SER A 282 16.65 3.22 36.92
C SER A 282 16.17 2.94 38.35
N ASN A 283 15.93 3.98 39.16
CA ASN A 283 15.46 3.84 40.53
C ASN A 283 13.92 3.87 40.66
N THR A 284 13.20 4.13 39.57
CA THR A 284 11.73 4.16 39.56
C THR A 284 11.19 2.75 39.35
N LYS A 285 10.34 2.25 40.27
CA LYS A 285 9.74 0.92 40.18
C LYS A 285 8.27 0.92 39.70
N THR A 286 7.61 2.08 39.73
CA THR A 286 6.24 2.32 39.22
C THR A 286 6.13 3.76 38.67
N ASN A 287 5.16 4.06 37.79
CA ASN A 287 5.01 5.36 37.11
C ASN A 287 6.11 5.75 36.08
N PHE A 288 6.60 4.76 35.32
CA PHE A 288 7.59 4.96 34.23
C PHE A 288 7.19 6.02 33.19
N ARG A 289 5.88 6.14 32.89
CA ARG A 289 5.38 7.09 31.90
C ARG A 289 5.63 8.55 32.29
N GLU A 290 5.43 8.90 33.56
CA GLU A 290 5.63 10.27 34.04
C GLU A 290 7.12 10.63 34.12
N VAL A 291 7.97 9.68 34.51
CA VAL A 291 9.44 9.88 34.59
C VAL A 291 10.06 9.99 33.20
N ALA A 292 9.55 9.23 32.23
CA ALA A 292 9.97 9.37 30.83
C ALA A 292 9.60 10.73 30.25
N ILE A 293 8.38 11.24 30.53
CA ILE A 293 7.93 12.55 30.03
C ILE A 293 8.71 13.70 30.70
N LYS A 294 8.99 13.65 32.00
CA LYS A 294 9.81 14.68 32.69
C LYS A 294 11.22 14.82 32.10
N GLY A 295 11.81 13.75 31.58
CA GLY A 295 13.09 13.81 30.86
C GLY A 295 13.03 14.55 29.52
N ILE A 296 11.86 14.57 28.88
CA ILE A 296 11.64 15.15 27.54
C ILE A 296 11.24 16.64 27.63
N VAL A 297 10.52 17.04 28.69
CA VAL A 297 9.94 18.39 28.82
C VAL A 297 10.97 19.52 29.03
N PHE A 298 12.23 19.21 29.33
CA PHE A 298 13.27 20.24 29.42
C PHE A 298 13.66 20.86 28.06
N VAL A 299 13.16 20.36 26.92
CA VAL A 299 13.60 20.78 25.57
C VAL A 299 12.66 21.80 24.88
N ALA A 300 11.58 22.28 25.51
CA ALA A 300 10.65 23.21 24.84
C ALA A 300 10.34 24.49 25.65
N PRO A 301 10.74 25.69 25.19
CA PRO A 301 10.17 26.93 25.71
C PRO A 301 8.72 27.08 25.21
N ARG A 302 7.82 27.44 26.13
CA ARG A 302 6.38 27.71 25.93
C ARG A 302 6.07 28.38 24.58
N ALA A 303 5.37 27.68 23.70
CA ALA A 303 4.57 28.30 22.65
C ALA A 303 3.08 28.10 22.98
N ARG A 304 2.38 29.23 23.12
CA ARG A 304 0.95 29.36 23.40
C ARG A 304 0.12 28.78 22.23
N CYS A 305 -0.89 27.98 22.55
CA CYS A 305 -2.25 28.10 22.02
C CYS A 305 -3.06 26.92 22.55
N PHE A 306 -4.18 27.18 23.26
CA PHE A 306 -5.45 26.45 23.13
C PHE A 306 -6.41 27.00 24.19
N THR A 307 -7.13 28.06 23.83
CA THR A 307 -8.47 28.35 24.35
C THR A 307 -9.38 28.63 23.17
N CYS A 308 -10.58 28.07 23.23
CA CYS A 308 -11.72 28.16 22.30
C CYS A 308 -11.61 27.17 21.11
N PHE A 309 -12.54 26.24 20.84
CA PHE A 309 -13.98 26.18 21.06
C PHE A 309 -14.44 24.73 21.32
N LEU A 310 -15.25 24.54 22.37
CA LEU A 310 -16.26 23.49 22.47
C LEU A 310 -17.56 24.22 22.85
N ASN A 311 -18.46 24.33 21.87
CA ASN A 311 -19.89 24.11 22.03
C ASN A 311 -20.23 22.97 21.08
#